data_AF-A0A1V8YAG8-F1
#
_entry.id   AF-A0A1V8YAG8-F1
#
_cell.length_a   1.000
_cell.length_b   1.000
_cell.length_c   1.000
_cell.angle_alpha   90.00
_cell.angle_beta   90.00
_cell.angle_gamma   90.00
#
_symmetry.space_group_name_H-M   'P 1'
#
loop_
_entity.id
_entity.type
_entity.pdbx_description
1 polymer ?
#
loop_
_entity_poly.entity_id
_entity_poly.type
_entity_poly.pdbx_seq_one_letter_code
_entity_poly.pdbx_strand_id
1 'polypeptide(L)' 'MITKISGIGAFPGNKIFIKNSEERLIGSSVVTLNCTFEIDIFDIISNSLLYITEIDKNNNLINRICINFPSNEDL' A
#
# COMPACT_ATOMS: atom_id res chain seq x y z
N MET A 1 -3.70 -13.18 -10.07
CA MET A 1 -2.36 -12.56 -10.21
C MET A 1 -2.02 -11.91 -8.89
N ILE A 2 -0.80 -12.07 -8.39
CA ILE A 2 -0.32 -11.38 -7.19
C ILE A 2 0.59 -10.26 -7.68
N THR A 3 0.33 -9.04 -7.21
CA THR A 3 1.20 -7.88 -7.46
C THR A 3 1.92 -7.55 -6.16
N LYS A 4 3.22 -7.27 -6.25
CA LYS A 4 4.02 -6.87 -5.09
C LYS A 4 4.26 -5.36 -5.10
N ILE A 5 3.94 -4.70 -4.00
CA ILE A 5 4.25 -3.28 -3.76
C ILE A 5 5.28 -3.19 -2.64
N SER A 6 6.35 -2.45 -2.88
CA SER A 6 7.39 -2.17 -1.90
C SER A 6 7.58 -0.67 -1.72
N GLY A 7 7.97 -0.24 -0.52
CA GLY A 7 8.23 1.17 -0.25
C GLY A 7 8.97 1.43 1.05
N ILE A 8 9.17 2.71 1.33
CA ILE A 8 9.77 3.22 2.57
C ILE A 8 8.65 3.77 3.44
N GLY A 9 8.58 3.32 4.70
CA GLY A 9 7.70 3.84 5.73
C GLY A 9 8.43 4.83 6.65
N ALA A 10 7.68 5.63 7.40
CA ALA A 10 8.25 6.64 8.28
C ALA A 10 8.97 6.04 9.49
N PHE A 11 8.35 5.09 10.20
CA PHE A 11 8.91 4.49 11.41
C PHE A 11 8.59 2.99 11.51
N PRO A 12 9.50 2.17 12.08
CA PRO A 12 9.25 0.76 12.32
C PRO A 12 8.02 0.53 13.20
N GLY A 13 7.22 -0.48 12.83
CA GLY A 13 5.99 -0.83 13.53
C GLY A 13 4.76 -0.04 13.08
N ASN A 14 4.92 1.00 12.25
CA ASN A 14 3.78 1.63 11.58
C ASN A 14 3.08 0.62 10.66
N LYS A 15 1.77 0.77 10.52
CA LYS A 15 0.96 -0.09 9.66
C LYS A 15 0.71 0.60 8.33
N ILE A 16 0.90 -0.15 7.25
CA ILE A 16 0.57 0.27 5.89
C ILE A 16 -0.70 -0.43 5.46
N PHE A 17 -1.62 0.33 4.86
CA PHE A 17 -2.86 -0.17 4.27
C PHE A 17 -2.95 0.29 2.83
N ILE A 18 -3.35 -0.61 1.93
CA ILE A 18 -3.62 -0.28 0.53
C ILE A 18 -5.09 -0.55 0.25
N LYS A 19 -5.79 0.48 -0.22
CA LYS A 19 -7.16 0.41 -0.70
C LYS A 19 -7.23 0.69 -2.19
N ASN A 20 -8.18 0.06 -2.88
CA ASN A 20 -8.51 0.38 -4.27
C ASN A 20 -9.47 1.58 -4.36
N SER A 21 -9.89 1.94 -5.58
CA SER A 21 -10.85 3.01 -5.86
C SER A 21 -12.27 2.78 -5.31
N GLU A 22 -12.60 1.55 -4.91
CA GLU A 22 -13.87 1.19 -4.26
C GLU A 22 -13.76 1.21 -2.73
N GLU A 23 -12.65 1.76 -2.20
CA GLU A 23 -12.30 1.79 -0.78
C GLU A 23 -12.12 0.42 -0.11
N ARG A 24 -12.06 -0.66 -0.89
CA ARG A 24 -11.81 -2.01 -0.40
C ARG A 24 -10.34 -2.18 -0.03
N LEU A 25 -10.08 -2.71 1.16
CA LEU A 25 -8.72 -3.07 1.57
C LEU A 25 -8.24 -4.28 0.76
N ILE A 26 -7.13 -4.11 0.05
CA ILE A 26 -6.56 -5.12 -0.85
C ILE A 26 -5.16 -5.57 -0.43
N GLY A 27 -4.57 -4.90 0.58
CA GLY A 27 -3.33 -5.33 1.20
C GLY A 27 -2.98 -4.53 2.44
N SER A 28 -2.17 -5.11 3.30
CA SER A 28 -1.60 -4.46 4.47
C SER A 28 -0.24 -5.05 4.81
N SER A 29 0.59 -4.26 5.49
CA SER A 29 1.89 -4.70 6.01
C SER A 29 2.31 -3.81 7.17
N VAL A 30 3.44 -4.14 7.77
CA VAL A 30 4.05 -3.40 8.87
C VAL A 30 5.43 -2.94 8.42
N VAL A 31 5.75 -1.68 8.68
CA VAL A 31 7.07 -1.12 8.41
C VAL A 31 8.10 -1.85 9.28
N THR A 32 9.11 -2.40 8.62
CA THR A 32 10.19 -3.16 9.27
C THR A 32 11.15 -2.24 10.02
N LEU A 33 12.11 -2.82 10.78
CA LEU A 33 13.16 -2.07 11.47
C LEU A 33 14.05 -1.23 10.54
N ASN A 34 14.12 -1.58 9.26
CA ASN A 34 14.87 -0.84 8.24
C ASN A 34 14.05 0.26 7.57
N CYS A 35 12.89 0.63 8.13
CA CYS A 35 11.95 1.59 7.57
C CYS A 35 11.43 1.22 6.17
N THR A 36 11.40 -0.07 5.82
CA THR A 36 10.83 -0.56 4.54
C THR A 36 9.61 -1.43 4.77
N PHE A 37 8.78 -1.57 3.75
CA PHE A 37 7.66 -2.52 3.72
C PHE A 37 7.55 -3.21 2.35
N GLU A 38 6.97 -4.40 2.37
CA GLU A 38 6.53 -5.13 1.19
C GLU A 38 5.10 -5.64 1.43
N ILE A 39 4.25 -5.56 0.41
CA ILE A 39 2.84 -5.97 0.44
C ILE A 39 2.55 -6.75 -0.83
N ASP A 40 2.07 -7.98 -0.64
CA ASP A 40 1.39 -8.71 -1.70
C ASP A 40 -0.07 -8.25 -1.70
N ILE A 41 -0.53 -7.74 -2.86
CA ILE A 41 -1.92 -7.32 -3.03
C ILE A 41 -2.69 -8.30 -3.93
N PHE A 42 -3.96 -8.47 -3.58
CA PHE A 42 -4.91 -9.31 -4.31
C PHE A 42 -6.00 -8.44 -4.93
N ASP A 43 -6.68 -8.93 -5.96
CA ASP A 43 -7.83 -8.25 -6.58
C ASP A 43 -7.54 -6.83 -7.11
N ILE A 44 -6.33 -6.58 -7.61
CA ILE A 44 -6.03 -5.28 -8.23
C ILE A 44 -6.72 -5.15 -9.58
N ILE A 45 -7.40 -4.03 -9.78
CA ILE A 45 -7.97 -3.64 -11.07
C ILE A 45 -6.89 -2.83 -11.80
N SER A 46 -6.47 -3.31 -12.97
CA SER A 46 -5.59 -2.55 -13.88
C SER A 46 -6.17 -1.16 -14.18
N ASN A 47 -5.32 -0.15 -14.32
CA ASN A 47 -5.73 1.23 -14.59
C ASN A 47 -6.68 1.84 -13.53
N SER A 48 -6.38 1.57 -12.25
CA SER A 48 -7.16 2.07 -11.11
C SER A 48 -6.29 2.82 -10.11
N LEU A 49 -6.93 3.67 -9.29
CA LEU A 49 -6.26 4.36 -8.20
C LEU A 49 -6.04 3.45 -7.01
N LEU A 50 -4.84 3.52 -6.44
CA LEU A 50 -4.51 2.94 -5.15
C LEU A 50 -4.26 4.03 -4.11
N TYR A 51 -4.83 3.83 -2.93
CA TYR A 51 -4.63 4.67 -1.78
C TYR A 51 -3.78 3.93 -0.75
N ILE A 52 -2.56 4.40 -0.56
CA ILE A 52 -1.60 3.85 0.40
C ILE A 52 -1.63 4.75 1.63
N THR A 53 -1.96 4.18 2.78
CA THR A 53 -2.07 4.91 4.05
C THR A 53 -1.13 4.29 5.07
N GLU A 54 -0.34 5.13 5.74
CA GLU A 54 0.50 4.75 6.87
C GLU A 54 -0.08 5.33 8.16
N ILE A 55 -0.25 4.48 9.17
CA ILE A 55 -0.68 4.90 10.52
C ILE A 55 0.30 4.41 11.58
N ASP A 56 0.42 5.14 12.67
CA ASP A 56 1.18 4.70 13.84
C ASP A 56 0.40 3.70 14.71
N LYS A 57 1.02 3.22 15.79
CA LYS A 57 0.41 2.30 16.76
C LYS A 57 -0.83 2.86 17.47
N ASN A 58 -0.99 4.19 17.51
CA ASN A 58 -2.11 4.89 18.12
C ASN A 58 -3.22 5.19 17.08
N ASN A 59 -3.08 4.69 15.85
CA ASN A 59 -3.94 4.95 14.70
C ASN A 59 -3.94 6.40 14.21
N ASN A 60 -2.89 7.18 14.50
CA ASN A 60 -2.72 8.49 13.88
C ASN A 60 -2.27 8.33 12.43
N LEU A 61 -2.84 9.13 11.54
CA LEU A 61 -2.39 9.20 10.15
C LEU A 61 -0.99 9.81 10.09
N ILE A 62 -0.04 9.08 9.52
CA ILE A 62 1.33 9.54 9.29
C ILE A 62 1.51 10.01 7.86
N ASN A 63 1.07 9.18 6.90
CA ASN A 63 1.19 9.49 5.49
C ASN A 63 0.00 8.93 4.70
N ARG A 64 -0.35 9.60 3.61
CA ARG A 64 -1.33 9.13 2.63
C ARG A 64 -0.86 9.49 1.23
N ILE A 65 -0.73 8.47 0.39
CA ILE A 65 -0.33 8.59 -1.01
C ILE A 65 -1.45 8.02 -1.88
N CYS A 66 -1.71 8.67 -3.01
CA CYS A 66 -2.55 8.15 -4.07
C CYS A 66 -1.67 7.92 -5.31
N ILE A 67 -1.71 6.72 -5.89
CA ILE A 67 -0.99 6.40 -7.13
C ILE A 67 -1.96 5.85 -8.16
N ASN A 68 -1.69 6.12 -9.44
CA ASN A 68 -2.36 5.42 -10.53
C ASN A 68 -1.63 4.10 -10.76
N PHE A 69 -2.33 2.98 -10.66
CA PHE A 69 -1.77 1.66 -10.95
C PHE A 69 -1.92 1.38 -12.45
N PRO A 70 -0.81 1.32 -13.21
CA PRO A 70 -0.87 1.19 -14.66
C PRO A 70 -1.52 -0.13 -15.09
N SER A 71 -2.05 -0.16 -16.31
CA SER A 71 -2.45 -1.43 -16.93
C SER A 71 -1.21 -2.27 -17.23
N ASN A 72 -1.31 -3.59 -16.98
CA ASN A 72 -0.27 -4.57 -17.36
C ASN A 72 -0.13 -4.76 -18.88
N GLU A 73 -0.57 -3.81 -19.72
CA GLU A 73 -0.55 -3.93 -21.19
C GLU A 73 0.76 -3.43 -21.83
N ASP A 74 1.73 -2.97 -21.03
CA ASP A 74 3.02 -2.45 -21.51
C ASP A 74 4.20 -3.45 -21.38
N LEU A 75 3.97 -4.77 -21.45
CA LEU A 75 5.03 -5.80 -21.51
C LEU A 75 4.87 -6.74 -22.70
#